data_AF-A0AA38HQA0-F1
#
_entry.id   AF-A0AA38HQA0-F1
#
_cell.length_a   1.000
_cell.length_b   1.000
_cell.length_c   1.000
_cell.angle_alpha   90.00
_cell.angle_beta   90.00
_cell.angle_gamma   90.00
#
_symmetry.space_group_name_H-M   'P 1'
#
loop_
_entity.id
_entity.type
_entity.pdbx_description
1 polymer ?
#
loop_
_entity_poly.entity_id
_entity_poly.type
_entity_poly.pdbx_seq_one_letter_code
_entity_poly.pdbx_strand_id
1 'polypeptide(L)'
;MQIQLSKLDFSASGSYSCLVSMETPIFTKDSKTKDLTVIEPQDKDPTITFNKGTYEIGEVVEANCTTAAARPPPHITWLINGEKVPDALTKSFSNGMVHGHGYFDQKACSIKQLAIEVSELHVGDDGELRLTCMSTIPGYINPNEVYADERKTSVRIEIEMTEGPVEAISNNNNNVSSSCDRRFSSYSFEVINVVFVTLFYCL
;
A
#
# COMPACT_ATOMS: atom_id res chain seq x y z
N MET A 1 -8.60 19.60 -28.42
CA MET A 1 -7.72 20.50 -27.63
C MET A 1 -7.09 19.68 -26.51
N GLN A 2 -5.79 19.85 -26.24
CA GLN A 2 -5.07 19.11 -25.20
C GLN A 2 -4.61 20.10 -24.11
N ILE A 3 -4.78 19.72 -22.85
CA ILE A 3 -4.31 20.50 -21.69
C ILE A 3 -3.12 19.75 -21.08
N GLN A 4 -2.04 20.49 -20.80
CA GLN A 4 -0.86 19.98 -20.09
C GLN A 4 -0.66 20.78 -18.81
N LEU A 5 -0.61 20.08 -17.69
CA LEU A 5 -0.32 20.66 -16.38
C LEU A 5 1.18 20.52 -16.08
N SER A 6 1.79 21.54 -15.48
CA SER A 6 3.22 21.54 -15.14
C SER A 6 3.44 22.17 -13.77
N LYS A 7 4.50 21.73 -13.06
CA LYS A 7 4.87 22.21 -11.72
C LYS A 7 3.68 22.18 -10.76
N LEU A 8 3.09 21.00 -10.61
CA LEU A 8 1.95 20.78 -9.73
C LEU A 8 2.39 20.77 -8.27
N ASP A 9 1.56 21.38 -7.44
CA ASP A 9 1.63 21.25 -5.98
C ASP A 9 0.52 20.30 -5.50
N PHE A 10 0.61 19.82 -4.27
CA PHE A 10 -0.37 18.89 -3.69
C PHE A 10 -1.80 19.41 -3.72
N SER A 11 -1.97 20.74 -3.60
CA SER A 11 -3.24 21.46 -3.74
C SER A 11 -3.89 21.32 -5.11
N ALA A 12 -3.15 20.90 -6.15
CA ALA A 12 -3.68 20.61 -7.47
C ALA A 12 -4.26 19.19 -7.59
N SER A 13 -4.24 18.38 -6.52
CA SER A 13 -4.96 17.12 -6.53
C SER A 13 -6.46 17.38 -6.53
N GLY A 14 -7.20 16.69 -7.39
CA GLY A 14 -8.64 16.89 -7.54
C GLY A 14 -9.19 16.30 -8.82
N SER A 15 -10.49 16.52 -9.03
CA SER A 15 -11.21 16.04 -10.19
C SER A 15 -11.21 17.08 -11.31
N TYR A 16 -10.77 16.69 -12.50
CA TYR A 16 -10.66 17.54 -13.67
C TYR A 16 -11.61 17.06 -14.77
N SER A 17 -12.34 17.99 -15.38
CA SER A 17 -13.17 17.76 -16.57
C SER A 17 -13.03 18.94 -17.54
N CYS A 18 -13.28 18.71 -18.82
CA CYS A 18 -13.38 19.76 -19.83
C CYS A 18 -14.86 20.13 -20.01
N LEU A 19 -15.16 21.43 -20.08
CA LEU A 19 -16.50 21.93 -20.33
C LEU A 19 -16.51 22.70 -21.65
N VAL A 20 -17.46 22.39 -22.52
CA VAL A 20 -17.72 23.13 -23.76
C VAL A 20 -19.06 23.83 -23.61
N SER A 21 -19.08 25.15 -23.86
CA SER A 21 -20.29 25.97 -23.83
C SER A 21 -20.49 26.70 -25.16
N MET A 22 -21.75 26.78 -25.60
CA MET A 22 -22.19 27.54 -26.77
C MET A 22 -23.10 28.69 -26.34
N GLU A 23 -23.03 29.81 -27.06
CA GLU A 23 -23.70 31.06 -26.66
C GLU A 23 -25.17 31.10 -27.12
N THR A 24 -25.50 30.57 -28.30
CA THR A 24 -26.89 30.48 -28.79
C THR A 24 -27.11 29.25 -29.69
N PRO A 25 -28.04 28.34 -29.36
CA PRO A 25 -28.70 28.21 -28.05
C PRO A 25 -27.68 27.90 -26.94
N ILE A 26 -28.01 28.23 -25.69
CA ILE A 26 -27.14 27.88 -24.55
C ILE A 26 -27.14 26.36 -24.42
N PHE A 27 -26.00 25.77 -24.74
CA PHE A 27 -25.75 24.35 -24.57
C PHE A 27 -24.40 24.19 -23.87
N THR A 28 -24.41 23.44 -22.78
CA THR A 28 -23.20 23.12 -22.00
C THR A 28 -23.07 21.61 -21.94
N LYS A 29 -21.87 21.11 -22.22
CA LYS A 29 -21.57 19.69 -22.13
C LYS A 29 -20.21 19.47 -21.51
N ASP A 30 -20.17 18.59 -20.53
CA ASP A 30 -18.96 18.20 -19.82
C ASP A 30 -18.38 16.91 -20.40
N SER A 31 -17.06 16.81 -20.38
CA SER A 31 -16.36 15.56 -20.62
C SER A 31 -16.50 14.63 -19.41
N LYS A 32 -16.03 13.39 -19.58
CA LYS A 32 -15.80 12.51 -18.42
C LYS A 32 -14.79 13.16 -17.47
N THR A 33 -15.11 13.14 -16.18
CA THR A 33 -14.21 13.56 -15.11
C THR A 33 -13.06 12.57 -14.95
N LYS A 34 -11.86 13.08 -14.63
CA LYS A 34 -10.69 12.30 -14.24
C LYS A 34 -10.09 12.86 -12.98
N ASP A 35 -9.67 11.98 -12.08
CA ASP A 35 -9.00 12.37 -10.86
C ASP A 35 -7.50 12.46 -11.08
N LEU A 36 -6.91 13.55 -10.61
CA LEU A 36 -5.48 13.79 -10.55
C LEU A 36 -5.06 13.76 -9.08
N THR A 37 -4.02 12.99 -8.77
CA THR A 37 -3.42 12.99 -7.43
C THR A 37 -1.93 13.22 -7.57
N VAL A 38 -1.45 14.27 -6.90
CA VAL A 38 -0.01 14.54 -6.78
C VAL A 38 0.52 13.74 -5.60
N ILE A 39 1.59 12.97 -5.83
CA ILE A 39 2.13 12.05 -4.82
C ILE A 39 3.56 12.40 -4.43
N GLU A 40 3.92 12.11 -3.18
CA GLU A 40 5.30 11.91 -2.77
C GLU A 40 5.53 10.40 -2.59
N PRO A 41 6.39 9.78 -3.40
CA PRO A 41 6.57 8.33 -3.39
C PRO A 41 7.29 7.84 -2.14
N GLN A 42 7.22 6.52 -1.93
CA GLN A 42 7.98 5.80 -0.91
C GLN A 42 9.49 5.84 -1.20
N ASP A 43 10.27 6.05 -0.15
CA ASP A 43 11.74 6.11 -0.20
C ASP A 43 12.40 4.72 -0.12
N LYS A 44 11.69 3.71 0.40
CA LYS A 44 12.18 2.34 0.55
C LYS A 44 11.05 1.32 0.47
N ASP A 45 11.44 0.06 0.29
CA ASP A 45 10.51 -1.07 0.33
C ASP A 45 9.92 -1.28 1.74
N PRO A 46 8.71 -1.85 1.84
CA PRO A 46 8.08 -2.12 3.12
C PRO A 46 8.88 -3.13 3.95
N THR A 47 8.81 -3.03 5.26
CA THR A 47 9.46 -3.97 6.18
C THR A 47 8.42 -4.93 6.75
N ILE A 48 8.72 -6.23 6.68
CA ILE A 48 7.94 -7.30 7.30
C ILE A 48 8.61 -7.68 8.62
N THR A 49 7.82 -7.77 9.70
CA THR A 49 8.26 -8.25 11.01
C THR A 49 7.31 -9.35 11.50
N PHE A 50 7.87 -10.36 12.16
CA PHE A 50 7.14 -11.51 12.71
C PHE A 50 7.87 -12.04 13.95
N ASN A 51 7.18 -12.88 14.73
CA ASN A 51 7.66 -13.28 16.06
C ASN A 51 8.57 -14.52 16.05
N LYS A 52 8.42 -15.42 15.07
CA LYS A 52 9.18 -16.68 14.96
C LYS A 52 9.76 -16.86 13.56
N GLY A 53 10.95 -17.46 13.45
CA GLY A 53 11.57 -17.77 12.15
C GLY A 53 10.98 -19.00 11.44
N THR A 54 10.45 -19.94 12.23
CA THR A 54 9.97 -21.26 11.78
C THR A 54 8.61 -21.50 12.42
N TYR A 55 7.71 -22.16 11.68
CA TYR A 55 6.34 -22.46 12.11
C TYR A 55 5.96 -23.90 11.82
N GLU A 56 5.04 -24.46 12.59
CA GLU A 56 4.45 -25.77 12.34
C GLU A 56 3.06 -25.65 11.69
N ILE A 57 2.60 -26.72 11.05
CA ILE A 57 1.24 -26.79 10.51
C ILE A 57 0.23 -26.67 11.67
N GLY A 58 -0.78 -25.82 11.50
CA GLY A 58 -1.77 -25.49 12.53
C GLY A 58 -1.36 -24.33 13.44
N GLU A 59 -0.11 -23.84 13.39
CA GLU A 59 0.27 -22.62 14.09
C GLU A 59 -0.23 -21.37 13.36
N VAL A 60 -0.42 -20.28 14.11
CA VAL A 60 -0.81 -18.98 13.55
C VAL A 60 0.43 -18.11 13.31
N VAL A 61 0.64 -17.72 12.06
CA VAL A 61 1.63 -16.72 11.66
C VAL A 61 1.03 -15.34 11.88
N GLU A 62 1.62 -14.60 12.83
CA GLU A 62 1.35 -13.19 13.04
C GLU A 62 2.50 -12.34 12.47
N ALA A 63 2.20 -11.51 11.49
CA ALA A 63 3.17 -10.65 10.84
C ALA A 63 2.65 -9.21 10.69
N ASN A 64 3.55 -8.24 10.81
CA ASN A 64 3.28 -6.83 10.56
C ASN A 64 4.05 -6.37 9.35
N CYS A 65 3.37 -5.67 8.45
CA CYS A 65 4.02 -4.93 7.39
C CYS A 65 3.96 -3.44 7.71
N THR A 66 5.11 -2.77 7.63
CA THR A 66 5.25 -1.32 7.82
C THR A 66 5.83 -0.69 6.57
N THR A 67 5.16 0.32 6.01
CA THR A 67 5.62 1.00 4.79
C THR A 67 6.59 2.13 5.11
N ALA A 68 7.33 2.55 4.09
CA ALA A 68 7.90 3.89 4.03
C ALA A 68 6.82 4.98 4.18
N ALA A 69 7.23 6.17 4.62
CA ALA A 69 6.34 7.31 4.68
C ALA A 69 6.14 7.87 3.26
N ALA A 70 4.88 8.06 2.85
CA ALA A 70 4.54 8.61 1.55
C ALA A 70 3.31 9.52 1.66
N ARG A 71 3.01 10.23 0.57
CA ARG A 71 1.84 11.11 0.47
C ARG A 71 1.11 10.81 -0.84
N PRO A 72 -0.12 10.28 -0.82
CA PRO A 72 -0.86 9.79 0.34
C PRO A 72 -0.17 8.57 0.99
N PRO A 73 -0.58 8.17 2.21
CA PRO A 73 -0.11 6.94 2.83
C PRO A 73 -0.37 5.73 1.92
N PRO A 74 0.61 4.82 1.72
CA PRO A 74 0.44 3.69 0.82
C PRO A 74 -0.62 2.70 1.30
N HIS A 75 -1.29 2.02 0.38
CA HIS A 75 -2.16 0.89 0.72
C HIS A 75 -1.34 -0.40 0.82
N ILE A 76 -1.63 -1.25 1.82
CA ILE A 76 -0.92 -2.52 2.01
C ILE A 76 -1.80 -3.69 1.57
N THR A 77 -1.22 -4.56 0.74
CA THR A 77 -1.80 -5.84 0.34
C THR A 77 -0.86 -6.97 0.72
N TRP A 78 -1.37 -7.94 1.48
CA TRP A 78 -0.67 -9.18 1.77
C TRP A 78 -0.92 -10.20 0.66
N LEU A 79 0.14 -10.87 0.23
CA LEU A 79 0.08 -11.98 -0.70
C LEU A 79 0.76 -13.20 -0.08
N ILE A 80 0.16 -14.37 -0.18
CA ILE A 80 0.76 -15.66 0.17
C ILE A 80 0.94 -16.44 -1.13
N ASN A 81 2.18 -16.81 -1.44
CA ASN A 81 2.54 -17.48 -2.70
C ASN A 81 2.07 -16.74 -3.96
N GLY A 82 1.90 -15.43 -3.87
CA GLY A 82 1.40 -14.57 -4.96
C GLY A 82 -0.11 -14.35 -4.97
N GLU A 83 -0.87 -15.05 -4.11
CA GLU A 83 -2.32 -14.88 -4.00
C GLU A 83 -2.71 -13.90 -2.90
N LYS A 84 -3.68 -13.03 -3.18
CA LYS A 84 -4.15 -12.02 -2.22
C LYS A 84 -4.80 -12.68 -1.02
N VAL A 85 -4.32 -12.32 0.17
CA VAL A 85 -4.92 -12.74 1.43
C VAL A 85 -6.28 -12.04 1.63
N PRO A 86 -7.33 -12.76 2.05
CA PRO A 86 -8.61 -12.17 2.39
C PRO A 86 -8.48 -11.09 3.47
N ASP A 87 -9.19 -9.97 3.30
CA ASP A 87 -9.08 -8.84 4.23
C ASP A 87 -9.53 -9.20 5.66
N ALA A 88 -10.37 -10.24 5.83
CA ALA A 88 -10.79 -10.77 7.13
C ALA A 88 -9.64 -11.29 8.01
N LEU A 89 -8.52 -11.68 7.41
CA LEU A 89 -7.32 -12.16 8.11
C LEU A 89 -6.32 -11.04 8.39
N THR A 90 -6.70 -9.79 8.10
CA THR A 90 -5.78 -8.65 8.18
C THR A 90 -6.38 -7.50 8.96
N LYS A 91 -5.54 -6.70 9.60
CA LYS A 91 -5.94 -5.50 10.34
C LYS A 91 -5.05 -4.33 9.94
N SER A 92 -5.66 -3.27 9.42
CA SER A 92 -4.94 -2.04 9.07
C SER A 92 -4.88 -1.08 10.26
N PHE A 93 -3.71 -0.54 10.52
CA PHE A 93 -3.48 0.51 11.50
C PHE A 93 -3.04 1.77 10.77
N SER A 94 -3.88 2.80 10.78
CA SER A 94 -3.56 4.10 10.20
C SER A 94 -3.07 5.07 11.29
N ASN A 95 -1.90 5.65 11.07
CA ASN A 95 -1.39 6.78 11.86
C ASN A 95 -1.62 8.13 11.16
N GLY A 96 -2.19 8.12 9.96
CA GLY A 96 -2.49 9.33 9.20
C GLY A 96 -3.71 10.04 9.77
N MET A 97 -3.52 11.26 10.28
CA MET A 97 -4.63 12.19 10.49
C MET A 97 -5.29 12.45 9.14
N VAL A 98 -6.47 11.86 8.93
CA VAL A 98 -7.33 12.20 7.81
C VAL A 98 -8.02 13.50 8.18
N HIS A 99 -7.57 14.62 7.62
CA HIS A 99 -8.37 15.86 7.71
C HIS A 99 -9.70 15.61 7.00
N GLY A 100 -10.78 16.25 7.46
CA GLY A 100 -12.16 16.00 6.96
C GLY A 100 -12.38 16.20 5.45
N HIS A 101 -11.37 16.68 4.72
CA HIS A 101 -11.34 16.84 3.27
C HIS A 101 -10.55 15.74 2.53
N GLY A 102 -10.05 14.70 3.22
CA GLY A 102 -9.30 13.59 2.61
C GLY A 102 -7.87 13.94 2.19
N TYR A 103 -7.38 15.11 2.59
CA TYR A 103 -6.04 15.60 2.29
C TYR A 103 -5.06 15.27 3.41
N PHE A 104 -3.91 14.70 3.06
CA PHE A 104 -2.81 14.45 3.99
C PHE A 104 -1.82 15.60 3.89
N ASP A 105 -1.57 16.35 4.97
CA ASP A 105 -0.65 17.50 4.95
C ASP A 105 0.84 17.09 4.93
N GLN A 106 1.15 15.87 5.36
CA GLN A 106 2.50 15.35 5.52
C GLN A 106 2.57 13.88 5.08
N LYS A 107 3.80 13.39 4.83
CA LYS A 107 4.04 11.96 4.62
C LYS A 107 3.58 11.16 5.84
N ALA A 108 2.96 10.01 5.59
CA ALA A 108 2.63 9.06 6.64
C ALA A 108 2.85 7.62 6.13
N CYS A 109 3.18 6.75 7.08
CA CYS A 109 3.29 5.32 6.85
C CYS A 109 1.94 4.63 7.06
N SER A 110 1.81 3.44 6.48
CA SER A 110 0.75 2.50 6.77
C SER A 110 1.32 1.28 7.46
N ILE A 111 0.53 0.68 8.34
CA ILE A 111 0.84 -0.59 9.00
C ILE A 111 -0.33 -1.55 8.77
N LYS A 112 -0.07 -2.79 8.37
CA LYS A 112 -1.09 -3.83 8.23
C LYS A 112 -0.61 -5.14 8.85
N GLN A 113 -1.33 -5.60 9.85
CA GLN A 113 -1.12 -6.89 10.50
C GLN A 113 -1.82 -7.99 9.70
N LEU A 114 -1.19 -9.15 9.67
CA LEU A 114 -1.69 -10.41 9.16
C LEU A 114 -1.71 -11.42 10.32
N ALA A 115 -2.79 -12.19 10.43
CA ALA A 115 -2.86 -13.37 11.28
C ALA A 115 -3.50 -14.50 10.48
N ILE A 116 -2.73 -15.55 10.19
CA ILE A 116 -3.19 -16.69 9.39
C ILE A 116 -2.69 -18.01 9.97
N GLU A 117 -3.56 -19.02 9.98
CA GLU A 117 -3.18 -20.39 10.34
C GLU A 117 -2.41 -21.05 9.19
N VAL A 118 -1.26 -21.64 9.50
CA VAL A 118 -0.46 -22.41 8.55
C VAL A 118 -1.22 -23.68 8.21
N SER A 119 -1.49 -23.87 6.93
CA SER A 119 -2.14 -25.07 6.41
C SER A 119 -1.30 -25.64 5.28
N GLU A 120 -1.45 -26.93 4.99
CA GLU A 120 -0.81 -27.59 3.85
C GLU A 120 -1.10 -26.86 2.52
N LEU A 121 -2.28 -26.22 2.39
CA LEU A 121 -2.66 -25.46 1.20
C LEU A 121 -1.82 -24.19 1.00
N HIS A 122 -1.27 -23.63 2.08
CA HIS A 122 -0.43 -22.43 2.02
C HIS A 122 1.04 -22.77 1.73
N VAL A 123 1.43 -24.04 1.74
CA VAL A 123 2.80 -24.48 1.48
C VAL A 123 2.98 -24.61 -0.02
N GLY A 124 3.98 -23.93 -0.59
CA GLY A 124 4.32 -24.09 -2.00
C GLY A 124 4.79 -25.52 -2.30
N ASP A 125 4.86 -25.88 -3.58
CA ASP A 125 5.39 -27.18 -4.02
C ASP A 125 6.85 -27.41 -3.55
N ASP A 126 7.55 -26.34 -3.18
CA ASP A 126 8.91 -26.29 -2.63
C ASP A 126 8.97 -26.51 -1.11
N GLY A 127 7.84 -26.66 -0.41
CA GLY A 127 7.79 -26.77 1.05
C GLY A 127 7.92 -25.43 1.78
N GLU A 128 7.97 -24.31 1.05
CA GLU A 128 8.14 -22.97 1.62
C GLU A 128 6.83 -22.17 1.56
N LEU A 129 6.57 -21.36 2.59
CA LEU A 129 5.54 -20.33 2.53
C LEU A 129 6.19 -18.99 2.20
N ARG A 130 5.78 -18.39 1.08
CA ARG A 130 6.29 -17.09 0.63
C ARG A 130 5.30 -16.00 0.96
N LEU A 131 5.62 -15.24 2.00
CA LEU A 131 4.84 -14.12 2.45
C LEU A 131 5.34 -12.83 1.78
N THR A 132 4.47 -12.13 1.08
CA THR A 132 4.80 -10.87 0.39
C THR A 132 3.93 -9.74 0.89
N CYS A 133 4.56 -8.64 1.29
CA CYS A 133 3.88 -7.38 1.53
C CYS A 133 4.07 -6.47 0.32
N MET A 134 2.96 -6.07 -0.29
CA MET A 134 2.93 -5.12 -1.39
C MET A 134 2.35 -3.79 -0.90
N SER A 135 3.00 -2.70 -1.25
CA SER A 135 2.65 -1.35 -0.84
C SER A 135 2.46 -0.44 -2.07
N THR A 136 1.26 0.10 -2.24
CA THR A 136 0.86 0.74 -3.49
C THR A 136 0.21 2.11 -3.31
N ILE A 137 0.43 2.98 -4.30
CA ILE A 137 -0.28 4.24 -4.51
C ILE A 137 -0.71 4.32 -5.98
N PRO A 138 -2.02 4.44 -6.30
CA PRO A 138 -3.16 4.33 -5.39
C PRO A 138 -3.33 2.89 -4.86
N GLY A 139 -4.27 2.66 -3.94
CA GLY A 139 -4.48 1.32 -3.39
C GLY A 139 -5.06 0.30 -4.38
N TYR A 140 -5.79 0.78 -5.38
CA TYR A 140 -6.43 -0.04 -6.41
C TYR A 140 -6.33 0.66 -7.76
N ILE A 141 -6.20 -0.14 -8.82
CA ILE A 141 -6.08 0.33 -10.21
C ILE A 141 -7.11 -0.37 -11.07
N ASN A 142 -7.54 0.28 -12.15
CA ASN A 142 -8.37 -0.38 -13.15
C ASN A 142 -7.53 -1.39 -13.96
N PRO A 143 -8.16 -2.41 -14.59
CA PRO A 143 -7.49 -3.23 -15.57
C PRO A 143 -6.95 -2.31 -16.68
N ASN A 144 -5.64 -2.36 -16.95
CA ASN A 144 -4.87 -1.49 -17.87
C ASN A 144 -4.27 -0.20 -17.28
N GLU A 145 -4.44 0.07 -15.99
CA GLU A 145 -3.67 1.10 -15.30
C GLU A 145 -2.45 0.47 -14.62
N VAL A 146 -1.50 1.32 -14.21
CA VAL A 146 -0.33 0.92 -13.43
C VAL A 146 -0.29 1.76 -12.16
N TYR A 147 0.29 1.21 -11.10
CA TYR A 147 0.53 1.97 -9.87
C TYR A 147 1.50 3.11 -10.14
N ALA A 148 1.26 4.25 -9.48
CA ALA A 148 2.16 5.39 -9.54
C ALA A 148 3.40 5.19 -8.66
N ASP A 149 3.23 4.45 -7.56
CA ASP A 149 4.31 3.95 -6.72
C ASP A 149 3.92 2.55 -6.23
N GLU A 150 4.78 1.57 -6.48
CA GLU A 150 4.61 0.17 -6.07
C GLU A 150 5.93 -0.32 -5.49
N ARG A 151 5.87 -0.80 -4.24
CA ARG A 151 6.99 -1.38 -3.51
C ARG A 151 6.58 -2.74 -2.96
N LYS A 152 7.52 -3.67 -2.87
CA LYS A 152 7.22 -5.01 -2.34
C LYS A 152 8.43 -5.64 -1.67
N THR A 153 8.13 -6.39 -0.62
CA THR A 153 9.11 -7.22 0.10
C THR A 153 8.54 -8.60 0.28
N SER A 154 9.35 -9.62 0.03
CA SER A 154 8.99 -11.03 0.22
C SER A 154 9.93 -11.68 1.21
N VAL A 155 9.37 -12.46 2.13
CA VAL A 155 10.11 -13.31 3.08
C VAL A 155 9.66 -14.76 2.88
N ARG A 156 10.59 -15.69 3.12
CA ARG A 156 10.31 -17.13 3.13
C ARG A 156 10.18 -17.56 4.57
N ILE A 157 9.15 -18.33 4.86
CA ILE A 157 8.90 -18.92 6.17
C ILE A 157 9.08 -20.43 6.00
N GLU A 158 10.02 -20.98 6.76
CA GLU A 158 10.27 -22.42 6.82
C GLU A 158 9.17 -23.07 7.67
N ILE A 159 8.62 -24.18 7.19
CA ILE A 159 7.57 -24.93 7.87
C ILE A 159 8.12 -26.28 8.32
N GLU A 160 8.07 -26.56 9.61
CA GLU A 160 8.38 -27.87 10.17
C GLU A 160 7.12 -28.75 10.17
N MET A 161 7.22 -29.92 9.54
CA MET A 161 6.17 -30.95 9.61
C MET A 161 6.44 -31.83 10.83
N THR A 162 5.79 -31.56 11.95
CA THR A 162 5.90 -32.38 13.16
C THR A 162 4.86 -33.51 13.15
N GLU A 163 5.32 -34.76 13.28
CA GLU A 163 4.45 -35.90 13.63
C GLU A 163 4.27 -35.98 15.15
N GLY A 164 3.09 -35.59 15.67
CA GLY A 164 2.63 -35.94 17.02
C GLY A 164 2.89 -34.91 18.13
N PRO A 165 2.18 -35.05 19.27
CA PRO A 165 1.75 -33.91 20.08
C PRO A 165 2.85 -33.44 21.02
N VAL A 166 3.08 -32.12 21.07
CA VAL A 166 3.99 -31.51 22.06
C VAL A 166 3.26 -30.41 22.84
N GLU A 167 3.42 -30.50 24.15
CA GLU A 167 2.83 -29.63 25.17
C GLU A 167 3.33 -28.17 25.06
N ALA A 168 2.42 -27.25 25.39
CA ALA A 168 2.70 -25.83 25.41
C ALA A 168 3.67 -25.44 26.54
N ILE A 169 4.72 -24.72 26.19
CA ILE A 169 5.48 -23.91 27.16
C ILE A 169 5.18 -22.44 26.87
N SER A 170 4.49 -21.80 27.81
CA SER A 170 4.30 -20.35 27.86
C SER A 170 5.58 -19.70 28.37
N ASN A 171 6.04 -18.60 27.75
CA ASN A 171 6.33 -17.36 28.50
C ASN A 171 6.70 -16.16 27.60
N ASN A 172 5.81 -15.17 27.69
CA ASN A 172 6.01 -13.75 28.00
C ASN A 172 6.89 -12.80 27.17
N ASN A 173 6.18 -11.72 26.81
CA ASN A 173 6.56 -10.31 26.80
C ASN A 173 7.60 -9.85 25.78
N ASN A 174 7.10 -9.32 24.66
CA ASN A 174 7.73 -8.19 23.99
C ASN A 174 6.66 -7.16 23.60
N ASN A 175 6.73 -5.98 24.22
CA ASN A 175 6.00 -4.79 23.79
C ASN A 175 6.56 -4.36 22.43
N VAL A 176 5.94 -4.79 21.34
CA VAL A 176 6.29 -4.32 20.00
C VAL A 176 5.56 -3.01 19.74
N SER A 177 6.17 -1.90 20.16
CA SER A 177 5.83 -0.57 19.65
C SER A 177 6.38 -0.46 18.24
N SER A 178 5.59 -0.81 17.22
CA SER A 178 5.90 -0.50 15.82
C SER A 178 5.59 0.98 15.54
N SER A 179 6.32 1.86 16.22
CA SER A 179 6.32 3.27 15.86
C SER A 179 7.21 3.44 14.64
N CYS A 180 6.64 3.89 13.53
CA CYS A 180 7.43 4.35 12.38
C CYS A 180 8.32 5.49 12.88
N ASP A 181 9.63 5.29 12.84
CA ASP A 181 10.61 6.25 13.36
C ASP A 181 10.41 7.61 12.65
N ARG A 182 9.96 8.63 13.38
CA ARG A 182 9.70 9.99 12.86
C ARG A 182 10.98 10.79 12.61
N ARG A 183 12.11 10.11 12.37
CA ARG A 183 13.38 10.78 12.12
C ARG A 183 13.34 11.39 10.72
N PHE A 184 12.96 12.66 10.71
CA PHE A 184 13.14 13.60 9.62
C PHE A 184 14.61 13.56 9.20
N SER A 185 14.91 12.79 8.17
CA SER A 185 16.21 12.89 7.55
C SER A 185 16.19 14.11 6.66
N SER A 186 16.78 15.19 7.14
CA SER A 186 17.15 16.37 6.36
C SER A 186 18.14 15.94 5.29
N TYR A 187 17.65 15.34 4.22
CA TYR A 187 18.42 15.19 3.00
C TYR A 187 17.83 16.13 1.95
N SER A 188 18.68 17.05 1.51
CA SER A 188 18.43 17.86 0.32
C SER A 188 18.44 16.89 -0.86
N PHE A 189 17.27 16.55 -1.38
CA PHE A 189 17.15 15.75 -2.59
C PHE A 189 16.26 16.45 -3.60
N GLU A 190 16.80 16.49 -4.81
CA GLU A 190 16.27 17.11 -6.00
C GLU A 190 14.82 16.67 -6.27
N VAL A 191 14.06 17.62 -6.76
CA VAL A 191 12.65 17.48 -7.15
C VAL A 191 12.53 16.47 -8.29
N ILE A 192 12.46 15.18 -7.97
CA ILE A 192 12.07 14.16 -8.94
C ILE A 192 10.55 14.26 -9.10
N ASN A 193 10.16 15.11 -10.03
CA ASN A 193 8.81 15.25 -10.53
C ASN A 193 8.36 13.93 -11.19
N VAL A 194 7.77 13.00 -10.43
CA VAL A 194 7.03 11.88 -11.04
C VAL A 194 5.64 12.40 -11.37
N VAL A 195 5.51 12.95 -12.57
CA VAL A 195 4.26 13.49 -13.10
C VAL A 195 3.55 12.38 -13.87
N PHE A 196 2.38 11.95 -13.41
CA PHE A 196 1.43 11.28 -14.27
C PHE A 196 0.81 12.31 -15.22
N VAL A 197 1.27 12.32 -16.47
CA VAL A 197 0.64 13.10 -17.54
C VAL A 197 -0.58 12.32 -18.01
N THR A 198 -1.72 12.50 -17.34
CA THR A 198 -2.98 12.02 -17.89
C THR A 198 -3.35 12.92 -19.06
N LEU A 199 -3.37 12.38 -20.28
CA LEU A 199 -3.78 13.11 -21.47
C LEU A 199 -5.29 13.40 -21.41
N PHE A 200 -5.65 14.65 -21.18
CA PHE A 200 -7.03 15.11 -21.24
C PHE A 200 -7.40 15.42 -22.68
N TYR A 201 -8.17 14.53 -23.31
CA TYR A 201 -8.79 14.77 -24.61
C TYR A 201 -10.12 15.48 -24.42
N CYS A 202 -10.19 16.74 -24.81
CA CYS A 202 -11.46 17.45 -24.98
C CYS A 202 -11.98 17.14 -26.40
N LEU A 203 -13.08 16.37 -26.48
CA LEU A 203 -13.81 16.03 -27.71
C LEU A 203 -14.73 17.16 -28.13
#